data_AF-A0A0F3L194-F1
#
_entry.id   AF-A0A0F3L194-F1
#
_cell.length_a   1.000
_cell.length_b   1.000
_cell.length_c   1.000
_cell.angle_alpha   90.00
_cell.angle_beta   90.00
_cell.angle_gamma   90.00
#
_symmetry.space_group_name_H-M   'P 1'
#
loop_
_entity.id
_entity.type
_entity.pdbx_description
1 polymer ?
#
loop_
_entity_poly.entity_id
_entity_poly.type
_entity_poly.pdbx_seq_one_letter_code
_entity_poly.pdbx_strand_id
1 'polypeptide(L)' 'MDEPYIEYHIARVGDAWGVFRDATQIATRHDAADAIAFANFFADRETLVAPLPVRVTADAHLHRALHDWRRAA' A
#
# COMPACT_ATOMS: atom_id res chain seq x y z
N MET A 1 -21.28 10.09 6.91
CA MET A 1 -20.03 10.40 7.62
C MET A 1 -19.13 9.25 7.31
N ASP A 2 -18.06 9.48 6.54
CA ASP A 2 -17.00 8.48 6.41
C ASP A 2 -16.36 8.30 7.79
N GLU A 3 -16.31 7.07 8.27
CA GLU A 3 -15.59 6.75 9.50
C GLU A 3 -14.11 7.09 9.31
N PRO A 4 -13.45 7.72 10.31
CA PRO A 4 -12.02 8.01 10.21
C PRO A 4 -11.23 6.71 10.15
N TYR A 5 -10.38 6.56 9.13
CA TYR A 5 -9.46 5.42 8.96
C TYR A 5 -8.03 5.91 8.77
N ILE A 6 -7.07 5.05 9.13
CA ILE A 6 -5.66 5.24 8.79
C ILE A 6 -5.42 4.60 7.43
N GLU A 7 -4.93 5.38 6.46
CA GLU A 7 -4.67 4.90 5.12
C GLU A 7 -3.19 4.63 4.88
N TYR A 8 -2.90 3.43 4.40
CA TYR A 8 -1.66 3.11 3.73
C TYR A 8 -1.92 3.03 2.23
N HIS A 9 -1.31 3.92 1.46
CA HIS A 9 -1.50 3.98 0.00
C HIS A 9 -0.24 3.53 -0.73
N ILE A 10 -0.39 2.65 -1.71
CA ILE A 10 0.69 2.20 -2.60
C ILE A 10 0.48 2.85 -3.97
N ALA A 11 1.47 3.62 -4.43
CA ALA A 11 1.42 4.29 -5.73
C ALA A 11 2.72 4.13 -6.51
N ARG A 12 2.62 4.18 -7.83
CA ARG A 12 3.77 4.26 -8.72
C ARG A 12 4.37 5.67 -8.66
N VAL A 13 5.65 5.77 -8.31
CA VAL A 13 6.42 7.03 -8.26
C VAL A 13 7.63 6.89 -9.17
N GLY A 14 7.50 7.40 -10.41
CA GLY A 14 8.49 7.18 -11.46
C GLY A 14 8.68 5.68 -11.74
N ASP A 15 9.91 5.21 -11.56
CA ASP A 15 10.28 3.80 -11.79
C ASP A 15 10.21 2.91 -10.53
N ALA A 16 9.68 3.44 -9.43
CA ALA A 16 9.54 2.73 -8.16
C ALA A 16 8.10 2.75 -7.62
N TRP A 17 7.87 2.01 -6.55
CA TRP A 17 6.63 1.97 -5.78
C TRP A 17 6.82 2.73 -4.47
N GLY A 18 6.08 3.83 -4.31
CA GLY A 18 6.00 4.56 -3.06
C GLY A 18 4.94 3.94 -2.15
N VAL A 19 5.25 3.84 -0.86
CA VAL A 19 4.27 3.52 0.19
C VAL A 19 4.09 4.76 1.06
N PHE A 20 2.85 5.19 1.18
CA PHE A 20 2.44 6.40 1.89
C PHE A 20 1.56 6.03 3.08
N ARG A 21 1.77 6.70 4.21
CA ARG A 21 0.82 6.72 5.34
C ARG A 21 0.19 8.10 5.33
N ASP A 22 -1.11 8.16 5.12
CA ASP A 22 -1.83 9.41 4.81
C ASP A 22 -1.15 10.15 3.64
N ALA A 23 -0.58 11.33 3.88
CA ALA A 23 0.15 12.12 2.86
C ALA A 23 1.69 11.97 2.91
N THR A 24 2.21 11.15 3.82
CA THR A 24 3.66 11.04 4.05
C THR A 24 4.22 9.77 3.43
N GLN A 25 5.20 9.91 2.53
CA GLN A 25 5.92 8.76 2.00
C GLN A 25 6.82 8.17 3.08
N ILE A 26 6.58 6.90 3.42
CA ILE A 26 7.35 6.19 4.46
C ILE A 26 8.33 5.19 3.86
N ALA A 27 8.15 4.80 2.59
CA ALA A 27 9.06 3.89 1.91
C ALA A 27 9.02 4.04 0.38
N THR A 28 10.08 3.53 -0.25
CA THR A 28 10.20 3.30 -1.70
C THR A 28 10.64 1.85 -1.93
N ARG A 29 10.03 1.16 -2.88
CA ARG A 29 10.33 -0.23 -3.27
C ARG A 29 10.46 -0.36 -4.78
N HIS A 30 11.33 -1.25 -5.24
CA HIS A 30 11.52 -1.48 -6.67
C HIS A 30 10.50 -2.45 -7.26
N ASP A 31 9.97 -3.34 -6.42
CA ASP A 31 9.00 -4.36 -6.79
C ASP A 31 7.63 -4.13 -6.16
N ALA A 32 6.58 -4.52 -6.87
CA ALA A 32 5.19 -4.34 -6.46
C ALA A 32 4.81 -5.24 -5.26
N ALA A 33 5.33 -6.48 -5.19
CA ALA A 33 5.02 -7.42 -4.11
C ALA A 33 5.72 -6.99 -2.84
N ASP A 34 6.95 -6.50 -2.94
CA ASP A 34 7.66 -5.93 -1.81
C ASP A 34 6.93 -4.70 -1.26
N ALA A 35 6.42 -3.82 -2.15
CA ALA A 35 5.58 -2.69 -1.72
C ALA A 35 4.30 -3.14 -0.99
N ILE A 36 3.62 -4.16 -1.52
CA ILE A 36 2.42 -4.76 -0.89
C ILE A 36 2.76 -5.35 0.48
N ALA A 37 3.81 -6.17 0.55
CA ALA A 37 4.22 -6.83 1.79
C ALA A 37 4.61 -5.80 2.85
N PHE A 38 5.33 -4.75 2.46
CA PHE A 38 5.69 -3.66 3.36
C PHE A 38 4.45 -2.92 3.88
N ALA A 39 3.52 -2.54 3.01
CA ALA A 39 2.31 -1.83 3.41
C ALA A 39 1.45 -2.68 4.37
N ASN A 40 1.24 -3.96 4.05
CA ASN A 40 0.48 -4.86 4.90
C ASN A 40 1.13 -5.06 6.28
N PHE A 41 2.45 -5.26 6.33
CA PHE A 41 3.16 -5.42 7.61
C PHE A 41 2.97 -4.21 8.53
N PHE A 42 3.11 -2.98 7.99
CA PHE A 42 2.92 -1.77 8.78
C PHE A 42 1.46 -1.53 9.14
N ALA A 43 0.53 -1.81 8.22
CA ALA A 43 -0.90 -1.73 8.49
C ALA A 43 -1.30 -2.68 9.64
N ASP A 44 -0.85 -3.94 9.60
CA ASP A 44 -1.11 -4.93 10.64
C ASP A 44 -0.55 -4.48 11.99
N ARG A 45 0.69 -3.96 12.00
CA ARG A 45 1.28 -3.41 13.22
C ARG A 45 0.49 -2.22 13.76
N GLU A 46 -0.03 -1.35 12.89
CA GLU A 46 -0.83 -0.19 13.27
C GLU A 46 -2.15 -0.62 13.95
N THR A 47 -2.76 -1.73 13.52
CA THR A 47 -3.99 -2.26 14.16
C THR A 47 -3.81 -2.61 15.64
N LEU A 48 -2.58 -2.87 16.09
CA LEU A 48 -2.27 -3.20 17.48
C LEU A 48 -2.13 -1.98 18.38
N VAL A 49 -1.94 -0.79 17.80
CA VAL A 49 -1.58 0.43 18.53
C VAL A 49 -2.55 1.59 18.34
N ALA A 50 -3.33 1.58 17.24
CA ALA A 50 -4.27 2.63 16.92
C ALA A 50 -5.73 2.18 17.14
N PRO A 51 -6.61 3.06 17.64
CA PRO A 51 -8.03 2.74 17.82
C PRO A 51 -8.86 2.88 16.54
N LEU A 52 -8.26 3.32 15.44
CA LEU A 52 -8.92 3.54 14.15
C LEU A 52 -8.76 2.33 13.23
N PRO A 53 -9.76 2.03 12.38
CA PRO A 53 -9.61 1.07 11.30
C PRO A 53 -8.42 1.44 10.40
N VAL A 54 -7.68 0.43 9.96
CA VAL A 54 -6.55 0.59 9.04
C VAL A 54 -6.94 0.02 7.68
N ARG A 55 -6.61 0.72 6.60
CA ARG A 55 -6.86 0.29 5.23
C ARG A 55 -5.60 0.40 4.41
N VAL A 56 -5.36 -0.61 3.56
CA VAL A 56 -4.37 -0.54 2.48
C VAL A 56 -5.10 -0.30 1.17
N THR A 57 -4.71 0.74 0.45
CA THR A 57 -5.19 1.06 -0.90
C THR A 57 -4.03 1.11 -1.88
N ALA A 58 -4.35 1.00 -3.17
CA ALA A 58 -3.35 1.10 -4.21
C ALA A 58 -3.90 1.74 -5.48
N ASP A 59 -3.00 2.30 -6.28
CA ASP A 59 -3.34 2.91 -7.55
C ASP A 59 -3.71 1.89 -8.65
N ALA A 60 -4.15 2.42 -9.79
CA ALA A 60 -4.47 1.62 -10.97
C ALA A 60 -3.25 0.88 -11.56
N HIS A 61 -2.02 1.35 -11.29
CA HIS A 61 -0.81 0.69 -11.76
C HIS A 61 -0.58 -0.61 -11.00
N LEU A 62 -0.81 -0.64 -9.69
CA LEU A 62 -0.66 -1.88 -8.91
C LEU A 62 -1.67 -2.92 -9.36
N HIS A 63 -2.91 -2.49 -9.63
CA HIS A 63 -3.94 -3.39 -10.16
C HIS A 63 -3.52 -4.03 -11.49
N ARG A 64 -2.92 -3.25 -12.41
CA ARG A 64 -2.38 -3.78 -13.68
C ARG A 64 -1.22 -4.75 -13.44
N ALA A 65 -0.27 -4.40 -12.58
CA ALA A 65 0.86 -5.26 -12.26
C ALA A 65 0.41 -6.63 -11.71
N LEU A 66 -0.57 -6.65 -10.82
CA LEU A 66 -1.16 -7.88 -10.28
C LEU A 66 -1.87 -8.72 -11.37
N HIS A 67 -2.56 -8.06 -12.30
CA HIS A 67 -3.18 -8.74 -13.43
C HIS A 67 -2.16 -9.35 -14.40
N ASP A 68 -1.02 -8.69 -14.61
CA ASP A 68 0.07 -9.20 -15.45
C ASP A 68 0.72 -10.42 -14.81
N TRP A 69 0.96 -10.39 -13.50
CA TRP A 69 1.48 -11.54 -12.75
C TRP A 69 0.55 -12.74 -12.81
N ARG A 70 -0.76 -12.51 -12.62
CA ARG A 70 -1.76 -13.58 -12.73
C ARG A 70 -1.78 -14.25 -14.10
N ARG A 71 -1.43 -13.54 -15.17
CA ARG A 71 -1.36 -14.10 -16.54
C ARG A 71 -0.06 -14.85 -16.81
N ALA A 72 1.00 -14.58 -16.04
CA ALA A 72 2.32 -15.16 -16.25
C ALA A 72 2.58 -16.43 -15.41
N ALA A 73 1.71 -16.74 -14.44
CA ALA A 73 1.72 -17.95 -13.62
C ALA A 73 0.88 -19.07 -14.24
#